data_AF-A0A349FEK6-F1
#
_entry.id   AF-A0A349FEK6-F1
#
_cell.length_a   1.000
_cell.length_b   1.000
_cell.length_c   1.000
_cell.angle_alpha   90.00
_cell.angle_beta   90.00
_cell.angle_gamma   90.00
#
_symmetry.space_group_name_H-M   'P 1'
#
loop_
_entity.id
_entity.type
_entity.pdbx_description
1 polymer ?
#
loop_
_entity_poly.entity_id
_entity_poly.type
_entity_poly.pdbx_seq_one_letter_code
_entity_poly.pdbx_strand_id
1 'polypeptide(L)'
;MAKRRRLTKGEKEGIQLIADLFVIRELIENVFAKDEHIGPQIKAFEAHIRKAVPQVYIAGEELQKAIASTRETWLRELKEGFNE
;
A
#
# COMPACT_ATOMS: atom_id res chain seq x y z
N MET A 1 -24.48 -21.97 -8.22
CA MET A 1 -23.32 -21.23 -8.79
C MET A 1 -23.28 -19.84 -8.17
N ALA A 2 -22.24 -19.49 -7.41
CA ALA A 2 -22.12 -18.15 -6.84
C ALA A 2 -21.97 -17.12 -7.98
N LYS A 3 -22.86 -16.13 -8.02
CA LYS A 3 -22.84 -15.06 -9.03
C LYS A 3 -21.55 -14.27 -8.84
N ARG A 4 -20.68 -14.23 -9.87
CA ARG A 4 -19.39 -13.53 -9.82
C ARG A 4 -19.64 -12.04 -9.56
N ARG A 5 -19.40 -11.59 -8.32
CA ARG A 5 -19.54 -10.18 -7.93
C ARG A 5 -18.50 -9.36 -8.68
N ARG A 6 -18.92 -8.26 -9.32
CA ARG A 6 -18.02 -7.27 -9.89
C ARG A 6 -17.57 -6.32 -8.78
N LEU A 7 -16.32 -5.87 -8.85
CA LEU A 7 -15.83 -4.82 -7.96
C LEU A 7 -16.61 -3.52 -8.19
N THR A 8 -16.99 -2.90 -7.08
CA THR A 8 -17.51 -1.53 -7.01
C THR A 8 -16.44 -0.52 -7.45
N LYS A 9 -16.87 0.71 -7.73
CA LYS A 9 -15.96 1.80 -8.07
C LYS A 9 -14.94 2.05 -6.93
N GLY A 10 -15.42 2.13 -5.69
CA GLY A 10 -14.57 2.36 -4.52
C GLY A 10 -13.55 1.24 -4.29
N GLU A 11 -13.92 -0.03 -4.50
CA GLU A 11 -12.97 -1.14 -4.41
C GLU A 11 -11.87 -1.04 -5.47
N LYS A 12 -12.20 -0.63 -6.71
CA LYS A 12 -11.20 -0.43 -7.77
C LYS A 12 -10.27 0.75 -7.47
N GLU A 13 -10.83 1.86 -6.97
CA GLU A 13 -10.04 3.03 -6.58
C GLU A 13 -9.10 2.72 -5.41
N GLY A 14 -9.58 1.96 -4.42
CA GLY A 14 -8.74 1.47 -3.32
C GLY A 14 -7.61 0.56 -3.80
N ILE A 15 -7.89 -0.36 -4.74
CA ILE A 15 -6.86 -1.19 -5.37
C ILE A 15 -5.83 -0.33 -6.10
N GLN A 16 -6.28 0.70 -6.85
CA GLN A 16 -5.36 1.59 -7.56
C GLN A 16 -4.44 2.36 -6.60
N LEU A 17 -4.99 2.90 -5.50
CA LEU A 17 -4.18 3.58 -4.48
C LEU A 17 -3.11 2.66 -3.87
N ILE A 18 -3.45 1.41 -3.61
CA ILE A 18 -2.50 0.41 -3.12
C ILE A 18 -1.44 0.09 -4.18
N ALA A 19 -1.84 -0.07 -5.44
CA ALA A 19 -0.92 -0.32 -6.55
C ALA A 19 0.07 0.85 -6.71
N ASP A 20 -0.41 2.08 -6.70
CA ASP A 20 0.42 3.29 -6.81
C ASP A 20 1.45 3.35 -5.68
N LEU A 21 1.06 3.02 -4.44
CA LEU A 21 1.98 2.96 -3.30
C LEU A 21 3.12 1.96 -3.53
N PHE A 22 2.80 0.75 -4.00
CA PHE A 22 3.79 -0.29 -4.23
C PHE A 22 4.72 0.06 -5.39
N VAL A 23 4.16 0.53 -6.52
CA VAL A 23 4.94 0.90 -7.70
C VAL A 23 5.88 2.07 -7.39
N ILE A 24 5.40 3.11 -6.69
CA ILE A 24 6.26 4.25 -6.33
C ILE A 24 7.45 3.79 -5.47
N ARG A 25 7.21 2.95 -4.45
CA ARG A 25 8.29 2.43 -3.61
C ARG A 25 9.27 1.58 -4.42
N GLU A 26 8.75 0.69 -5.25
CA GLU A 26 9.57 -0.20 -6.08
C GLU A 26 10.44 0.60 -7.07
N LEU A 27 9.89 1.62 -7.73
CA LEU A 27 10.64 2.50 -8.61
C LEU A 27 11.73 3.28 -7.85
N ILE A 28 11.43 3.80 -6.66
CA ILE A 28 12.42 4.50 -5.82
C ILE A 28 13.58 3.57 -5.47
N GLU A 29 13.28 2.38 -4.93
CA GLU A 29 14.28 1.45 -4.40
C GLU A 29 15.08 0.75 -5.50
N ASN A 30 14.43 0.36 -6.60
CA ASN A 30 15.03 -0.52 -7.60
C ASN A 30 15.46 0.17 -8.88
N VAL A 31 14.90 1.34 -9.20
CA VAL A 31 15.19 2.07 -10.43
C VAL A 31 15.95 3.36 -10.08
N PHE A 32 15.31 4.28 -9.37
CA PHE A 32 15.86 5.62 -9.13
C PHE A 32 17.06 5.64 -8.20
N ALA A 33 17.10 4.77 -7.18
CA ALA A 33 18.27 4.65 -6.31
C ALA A 33 19.53 4.12 -7.04
N LYS A 34 19.36 3.45 -8.19
CA LYS A 34 20.45 2.88 -8.99
C LYS A 34 20.83 3.72 -10.20
N ASP A 35 20.06 4.77 -10.48
CA ASP A 35 20.32 5.70 -11.56
C ASP A 35 21.46 6.67 -11.17
N GLU A 36 22.42 6.86 -12.06
CA GLU A 36 23.63 7.67 -11.80
C GLU A 36 23.33 9.16 -11.59
N HIS A 37 22.21 9.66 -12.13
CA HIS A 37 21.81 11.06 -12.03
C HIS A 37 20.80 11.30 -10.90
N ILE A 38 19.86 10.37 -10.71
CA ILE A 38 18.77 10.48 -9.74
C ILE A 38 19.19 9.96 -8.37
N GLY A 39 20.00 8.89 -8.30
CA GLY A 39 20.44 8.26 -7.06
C GLY A 39 21.02 9.24 -6.02
N PRO A 40 21.94 10.15 -6.40
CA PRO A 40 22.47 11.18 -5.49
C PRO A 40 21.39 12.13 -4.94
N GLN A 41 20.27 12.27 -5.64
CA GLN A 41 19.17 13.19 -5.31
C GLN A 41 17.92 12.47 -4.80
N ILE A 42 18.00 11.17 -4.50
CA ILE A 42 16.82 10.34 -4.20
C ILE A 42 15.94 10.91 -3.08
N LYS A 43 16.54 11.50 -2.05
CA LYS A 43 15.80 12.14 -0.94
C LYS A 43 14.99 13.35 -1.39
N ALA A 44 15.55 14.18 -2.28
CA ALA A 44 14.84 15.33 -2.83
C ALA A 44 13.71 14.88 -3.75
N PHE A 45 13.94 13.81 -4.50
CA PHE A 45 12.94 13.18 -5.35
C PHE A 45 11.78 12.57 -4.54
N GLU A 46 12.07 11.84 -3.46
CA GLU A 46 11.06 11.33 -2.54
C GLU A 46 10.22 12.45 -1.92
N ALA A 47 10.85 13.53 -1.49
CA ALA A 47 10.14 14.69 -0.95
C ALA A 47 9.23 15.34 -2.01
N HIS A 48 9.69 15.41 -3.26
CA HIS A 48 8.89 15.88 -4.37
C HIS A 48 7.67 15.00 -4.64
N ILE A 49 7.84 13.67 -4.72
CA ILE A 49 6.73 12.73 -4.92
C ILE A 49 5.74 12.83 -3.76
N ARG A 50 6.22 12.87 -2.51
CA ARG A 50 5.35 13.02 -1.33
C ARG A 50 4.50 14.28 -1.39
N LYS A 51 5.03 15.37 -1.95
CA LYS A 51 4.28 16.61 -2.18
C LYS A 51 3.32 16.52 -3.38
N ALA A 52 3.70 15.82 -4.44
CA ALA A 52 2.91 15.71 -5.66
C ALA A 52 1.71 14.77 -5.52
N VAL A 53 1.87 13.66 -4.78
CA VAL A 53 0.83 12.64 -4.59
C VAL A 53 0.64 12.27 -3.10
N PRO A 54 0.28 13.24 -2.24
CA PRO A 54 0.16 13.04 -0.80
C PRO A 54 -0.84 11.94 -0.42
N GLN A 55 -1.90 11.76 -1.21
CA GLN A 55 -2.94 10.75 -1.00
C GLN A 55 -2.39 9.32 -0.98
N VAL A 56 -1.35 9.02 -1.76
CA VAL A 56 -0.76 7.67 -1.80
C VAL A 56 -0.02 7.36 -0.50
N TYR A 57 0.67 8.35 0.07
CA TYR A 57 1.38 8.21 1.34
C TYR A 57 0.40 8.11 2.52
N ILE A 58 -0.65 8.92 2.53
CA ILE A 58 -1.72 8.84 3.53
C ILE A 58 -2.40 7.46 3.45
N ALA A 59 -2.73 6.99 2.25
CA ALA A 59 -3.29 5.65 2.05
C ALA A 59 -2.35 4.55 2.55
N GLY A 60 -1.03 4.72 2.38
CA GLY A 60 -0.03 3.81 2.94
C GLY A 60 -0.02 3.78 4.47
N GLU A 61 -0.14 4.94 5.13
CA GLU A 61 -0.24 5.03 6.60
C GLU A 61 -1.51 4.35 7.11
N GLU A 62 -2.66 4.62 6.47
CA GLU A 62 -3.94 3.99 6.82
C GLU A 62 -3.93 2.47 6.56
N LEU A 63 -3.30 2.03 5.47
CA LEU A 63 -3.12 0.61 5.18
C LEU A 63 -2.33 -0.11 6.28
N GLN A 64 -1.26 0.51 6.82
CA GLN A 64 -0.50 -0.09 7.93
C GLN A 64 -1.35 -0.26 9.19
N LYS A 65 -2.18 0.74 9.53
CA LYS A 65 -3.14 0.64 10.64
C LYS A 65 -4.15 -0.48 10.40
N ALA A 66 -4.70 -0.56 9.19
CA ALA A 66 -5.65 -1.59 8.80
C ALA A 66 -5.02 -2.99 8.87
N ILE A 67 -3.77 -3.17 8.45
CA ILE A 67 -3.02 -4.44 8.56
C ILE A 67 -2.87 -4.85 10.03
N ALA A 68 -2.50 -3.92 10.91
CA ALA A 68 -2.35 -4.21 12.34
C ALA A 68 -3.68 -4.67 12.96
N SER A 69 -4.76 -3.91 12.75
CA SER A 69 -6.10 -4.25 13.24
C SER A 69 -6.64 -5.56 12.66
N THR A 70 -6.41 -5.79 11.36
CA THR A 70 -6.77 -7.04 10.68
C THR A 70 -6.04 -8.22 11.30
N ARG A 71 -4.73 -8.08 11.56
CA ARG A 71 -3.92 -9.11 12.21
C ARG A 71 -4.46 -9.46 13.60
N GLU A 72 -4.79 -8.47 14.41
CA GLU A 72 -5.37 -8.69 15.75
C GLU A 72 -6.70 -9.43 15.68
N THR A 73 -7.54 -9.08 14.72
CA THR A 73 -8.84 -9.73 14.48
C THR A 73 -8.64 -11.20 14.12
N TRP A 74 -7.81 -11.49 13.11
CA TRP A 74 -7.55 -12.88 12.71
C TRP A 74 -6.84 -13.68 13.81
N LEU A 75 -5.94 -13.08 14.58
CA LEU A 75 -5.30 -13.78 15.70
C LEU A 75 -6.30 -14.19 16.77
N ARG A 76 -7.31 -13.35 17.04
CA ARG A 76 -8.39 -13.67 17.98
C ARG A 76 -9.30 -14.76 17.42
N GLU A 77 -9.79 -14.61 16.18
CA GLU A 77 -10.67 -15.61 15.54
C GLU A 77 -10.00 -16.98 15.46
N LEU A 78 -8.72 -17.03 15.10
CA LEU A 78 -7.97 -18.28 15.08
C LEU A 78 -7.82 -18.87 16.48
N LYS A 79 -7.47 -18.07 17.50
CA LYS A 79 -7.34 -18.56 18.88
C LYS A 79 -8.65 -19.11 19.43
N GLU A 80 -9.78 -18.46 19.14
CA GLU A 80 -11.10 -18.90 19.58
C GLU A 80 -11.52 -20.17 18.83
N GLY A 81 -11.32 -20.23 17.51
CA GLY A 81 -11.62 -21.42 16.69
C GLY A 81 -10.70 -22.63 16.90
N PHE A 82 -9.54 -22.47 17.57
CA PHE A 82 -8.68 -23.58 18.00
C PHE A 82 -9.03 -24.11 19.41
N ASN A 83 -9.92 -23.43 20.14
CA ASN A 83 -10.37 -23.85 21.48
C ASN A 83 -11.76 -24.51 21.48
N GLU A 84 -12.35 -24.73 20.30
CA GLU A 84 -13.55 -25.57 20.06
C GLU A 84 -13.16 -26.94 19.50
#